data_AF-A0A6I1DWL6-F1
#
_entry.id   AF-A0A6I1DWL6-F1
#
_cell.length_a   1.000
_cell.length_b   1.000
_cell.length_c   1.000
_cell.angle_alpha   90.00
_cell.angle_beta   90.00
_cell.angle_gamma   90.00
#
_symmetry.space_group_name_H-M   'P 1'
#
loop_
_entity.id
_entity.type
_entity.pdbx_description
1 polymer ?
#
loop_
_entity_poly.entity_id
_entity_poly.type
_entity_poly.pdbx_seq_one_letter_code
_entity_poly.pdbx_strand_id
1 'polypeptide(L)'
;MDQRKMYWAIVKMAILLLVLASCEKEVVQTNDSQPIAKEQPDTLRMIKLGKKLENPYSVKNMRKAYANLLKKQGESQKNYGSQTLKDSSEITTTDYYVKFWVENDEQKQLLLADSLNLSEIPLDVEIKEEGDYYVDENTEILEAQWLYASVLKDYKVPNGISYEKVEDLFLVEPSNIDADEDGQDDSKTTTIAGKTGISKEFLFDLEDEALRLTGNYEESANSYQEKSKKTPQGYVKVYNTVTKKMDPVVGVKVKTRRWFTWAKG
;
A
#
# COMPACT_ATOMS: atom_id res chain seq x y z
N MET A 1 -44.86 -24.60 72.71
CA MET A 1 -44.31 -23.60 71.77
C MET A 1 -44.54 -24.13 70.36
N ASP A 2 -45.40 -23.47 69.58
CA ASP A 2 -46.06 -24.02 68.39
C ASP A 2 -45.09 -24.53 67.32
N GLN A 3 -45.05 -25.85 67.12
CA GLN A 3 -44.22 -26.48 66.10
C GLN A 3 -44.50 -25.94 64.69
N ARG A 4 -45.74 -25.53 64.39
CA ARG A 4 -46.11 -24.93 63.09
C ARG A 4 -45.41 -23.59 62.82
N LYS A 5 -45.17 -22.77 63.86
CA LYS A 5 -44.43 -21.50 63.73
C LYS A 5 -42.93 -21.74 63.57
N MET A 6 -42.41 -22.80 64.18
CA MET A 6 -41.01 -23.23 64.03
C MET A 6 -40.73 -23.78 62.62
N TYR A 7 -41.64 -24.60 62.06
CA TYR A 7 -41.53 -25.08 60.68
C TYR A 7 -41.60 -23.94 59.66
N TRP A 8 -42.48 -22.95 59.86
CA TRP A 8 -42.58 -21.81 58.94
C TRP A 8 -41.37 -20.86 59.04
N ALA A 9 -40.75 -20.76 60.22
CA ALA A 9 -39.49 -20.04 60.40
C ALA A 9 -38.30 -20.75 59.73
N ILE A 10 -38.26 -22.09 59.80
CA ILE A 10 -37.22 -22.91 59.14
C ILE A 10 -37.36 -22.84 57.61
N VAL A 11 -38.58 -22.90 57.08
CA VAL A 11 -38.83 -22.76 55.63
C VAL A 11 -38.44 -21.36 55.13
N LYS A 12 -38.74 -20.30 55.89
CA LYS A 12 -38.31 -18.93 55.55
C LYS A 12 -36.80 -18.75 55.61
N MET A 13 -36.13 -19.37 56.58
CA MET A 13 -34.65 -19.38 56.64
C MET A 13 -34.01 -20.17 55.50
N ALA A 14 -34.61 -21.29 55.09
CA ALA A 14 -34.12 -22.08 53.95
C ALA A 14 -34.30 -21.34 52.61
N ILE A 15 -35.41 -20.62 52.43
CA ILE A 15 -35.65 -19.79 51.22
C ILE A 15 -34.71 -18.58 51.20
N LEU A 16 -34.41 -17.96 52.35
CA LEU A 16 -33.44 -16.86 52.44
C LEU A 16 -32.00 -17.33 52.16
N LEU A 17 -31.64 -18.55 52.56
CA LEU A 17 -30.34 -19.17 52.26
C LEU A 17 -30.19 -19.59 50.80
N LEU A 18 -31.28 -19.99 50.12
CA LEU A 18 -31.27 -20.33 48.68
C LEU A 18 -31.11 -19.10 47.77
N VAL A 19 -31.57 -17.92 48.19
CA VAL A 19 -31.43 -16.66 47.41
C VAL A 19 -30.00 -16.10 47.49
N LEU A 20 -29.22 -16.43 48.53
CA LEU A 20 -27.82 -15.98 48.67
C LEU A 20 -26.80 -16.88 47.96
N ALA A 21 -27.20 -18.05 47.45
CA ALA A 21 -26.33 -18.97 46.71
C ALA A 21 -26.42 -18.82 45.18
N SER A 22 -27.28 -17.93 44.65
CA SER A 22 -27.45 -17.72 43.20
C SER A 22 -26.80 -16.39 42.75
N CYS A 23 -25.50 -16.29 42.98
CA CYS A 23 -24.62 -15.35 42.29
C CYS A 23 -23.25 -16.00 42.10
N GLU A 24 -23.24 -17.15 41.45
CA GLU A 24 -22.03 -17.61 40.78
C GLU A 24 -21.95 -16.85 39.45
N LYS A 25 -21.12 -15.81 39.44
CA LYS A 25 -20.80 -15.08 38.22
C LYS A 25 -20.02 -16.05 37.33
N GLU A 26 -20.60 -16.48 36.22
CA GLU A 26 -19.89 -17.26 35.21
C GLU A 26 -18.61 -16.52 34.83
N VAL A 27 -17.47 -17.09 35.18
CA VAL A 27 -16.17 -16.69 34.66
C VAL A 27 -16.11 -17.24 33.24
N VAL A 28 -16.55 -16.45 32.27
CA VAL A 28 -16.17 -16.67 30.88
C VAL A 28 -14.67 -16.40 30.81
N GLN A 29 -13.87 -17.48 30.79
CA GLN A 29 -12.48 -17.42 30.36
C GLN A 29 -12.45 -17.12 28.85
N THR A 30 -12.46 -15.84 28.50
CA THR A 30 -11.88 -15.42 27.23
C THR A 30 -10.37 -15.36 27.42
N ASN A 31 -9.70 -16.47 27.13
CA ASN A 31 -8.27 -16.45 26.83
C ASN A 31 -8.10 -15.74 25.47
N ASP A 32 -8.11 -14.42 25.51
CA ASP A 32 -7.51 -13.55 24.50
C ASP A 32 -7.22 -12.18 25.14
N SER A 33 -6.45 -12.23 26.23
CA SER A 33 -5.66 -11.08 26.63
C SER A 33 -4.48 -10.99 25.67
N GLN A 34 -4.68 -10.39 24.49
CA GLN A 34 -3.54 -9.71 23.88
C GLN A 34 -3.06 -8.66 24.90
N PRO A 35 -1.78 -8.67 25.29
CA PRO A 35 -1.28 -7.64 26.17
C PRO A 35 -1.43 -6.31 25.42
N ILE A 36 -2.35 -5.47 25.88
CA ILE A 36 -2.38 -4.05 25.53
C ILE A 36 -1.00 -3.54 25.94
N ALA A 37 -0.19 -3.25 24.92
CA ALA A 37 1.13 -2.70 25.10
C ALA A 37 0.99 -1.50 26.05
N LYS A 38 1.72 -1.55 27.18
CA LYS A 38 1.83 -0.42 28.09
C LYS A 38 2.20 0.80 27.24
N GLU A 39 1.39 1.84 27.33
CA GLU A 39 1.63 3.13 26.66
C GLU A 39 3.07 3.55 26.97
N GLN A 40 3.95 3.38 25.97
CA GLN A 40 5.21 4.09 25.96
C GLN A 40 4.88 5.58 25.83
N PRO A 41 5.70 6.48 26.41
CA PRO A 41 5.57 7.89 26.10
C PRO A 41 5.55 8.05 24.57
N ASP A 42 4.73 8.97 24.10
CA ASP A 42 4.44 9.28 22.70
C ASP A 42 5.69 9.85 21.99
N THR A 43 6.73 9.03 21.90
CA THR A 43 7.99 9.36 21.26
C THR A 43 7.85 8.93 19.81
N LEU A 44 7.77 9.92 18.92
CA LEU A 44 7.77 9.70 17.48
C LEU A 44 8.96 8.79 17.11
N ARG A 45 8.69 7.72 16.38
CA ARG A 45 9.67 6.75 15.93
C ARG A 45 10.13 7.10 14.52
N MET A 46 11.44 7.09 14.31
CA MET A 46 12.00 7.31 12.98
C MET A 46 11.94 6.03 12.15
N ILE A 47 11.49 6.14 10.91
CA ILE A 47 11.49 5.06 9.92
C ILE A 47 12.94 4.68 9.59
N LYS A 48 13.26 3.39 9.64
CA LYS A 48 14.59 2.91 9.23
C LYS A 48 14.54 2.27 7.86
N LEU A 49 15.35 2.81 6.96
CA LEU A 49 15.48 2.29 5.61
C LEU A 49 16.40 1.08 5.55
N GLY A 50 16.10 0.22 4.58
CA GLY A 50 16.86 -0.97 4.24
C GLY A 50 17.78 -0.77 3.06
N LYS A 51 17.96 -1.83 2.29
CA LYS A 51 18.77 -1.75 1.07
C LYS A 51 18.00 -0.99 -0.01
N LYS A 52 18.76 -0.39 -0.92
CA LYS A 52 18.22 0.07 -2.20
C LYS A 52 17.73 -1.14 -3.01
N LEU A 53 16.51 -1.07 -3.50
CA LEU A 53 15.89 -2.09 -4.34
C LEU A 53 16.24 -1.85 -5.81
N GLU A 54 16.45 -2.92 -6.57
CA GLU A 54 16.63 -2.77 -8.01
C GLU A 54 15.27 -2.47 -8.66
N ASN A 55 15.17 -1.35 -9.38
CA ASN A 55 13.90 -0.89 -9.93
C ASN A 55 13.39 -1.77 -11.09
N PRO A 56 12.25 -2.47 -10.96
CA PRO A 56 11.66 -3.27 -12.03
C PRO A 56 11.10 -2.42 -13.17
N TYR A 57 10.62 -1.21 -12.89
CA TYR A 57 10.01 -0.29 -13.86
C TYR A 57 11.02 0.56 -14.63
N SER A 58 12.32 0.42 -14.35
CA SER A 58 13.34 1.10 -15.16
C SER A 58 13.25 0.62 -16.61
N VAL A 59 13.45 1.53 -17.58
CA VAL A 59 13.46 1.15 -19.01
C VAL A 59 14.46 0.01 -19.26
N LYS A 60 15.59 0.02 -18.55
CA LYS A 60 16.61 -1.04 -18.61
C LYS A 60 16.04 -2.39 -18.18
N ASN A 61 15.37 -2.47 -17.03
CA ASN A 61 14.89 -3.74 -16.50
C ASN A 61 13.62 -4.23 -17.20
N MET A 62 12.74 -3.33 -17.64
CA MET A 62 11.60 -3.69 -18.50
C MET A 62 12.05 -4.27 -19.84
N ARG A 63 13.11 -3.74 -20.47
CA ARG A 63 13.70 -4.33 -21.69
C ARG A 63 14.30 -5.71 -21.45
N LYS A 64 14.98 -5.92 -20.32
CA LYS A 64 15.48 -7.25 -19.94
C LYS A 64 14.34 -8.24 -19.71
N ALA A 65 13.28 -7.81 -19.03
CA ALA A 65 12.09 -8.62 -18.77
C ALA A 65 11.42 -9.03 -20.08
N TYR A 66 11.23 -8.08 -21.01
CA TYR A 66 10.71 -8.36 -22.35
C TYR A 66 11.55 -9.41 -23.09
N ALA A 67 12.87 -9.25 -23.11
CA ALA A 67 13.77 -10.21 -23.74
C ALA A 67 13.69 -11.60 -23.08
N ASN A 68 13.49 -11.67 -21.77
CA ASN A 68 13.32 -12.94 -21.05
C ASN A 68 11.97 -13.60 -21.38
N LEU A 69 10.88 -12.82 -21.43
CA LEU A 69 9.57 -13.31 -21.81
C LEU A 69 9.54 -13.91 -23.21
N LEU A 70 10.18 -13.26 -24.19
CA LEU A 70 10.24 -13.79 -25.56
C LEU A 70 11.00 -15.12 -25.63
N LYS A 71 12.06 -15.29 -24.84
CA LYS A 71 12.78 -16.58 -24.75
C LYS A 71 11.88 -17.66 -24.19
N LYS A 72 11.18 -17.37 -23.08
CA LYS A 72 10.23 -18.28 -22.44
C LYS A 72 9.03 -18.61 -23.34
N GLN A 73 8.56 -17.68 -24.16
CA GLN A 73 7.49 -17.94 -25.13
C GLN A 73 7.91 -18.97 -26.19
N GLY A 74 9.19 -18.98 -26.60
CA GLY A 74 9.72 -20.03 -27.47
C GLY A 74 9.76 -21.42 -26.81
N GLU A 75 9.76 -21.47 -25.48
CA GLU A 75 9.86 -22.69 -24.66
C GLU A 75 8.51 -23.13 -24.06
N SER A 76 7.49 -22.26 -24.04
CA SER A 76 6.22 -22.44 -23.33
C SER A 76 5.00 -22.36 -24.27
N GLN A 77 3.84 -22.89 -23.87
CA GLN A 77 2.61 -22.88 -24.69
C GLN A 77 1.85 -21.54 -24.67
N LYS A 78 2.32 -20.53 -23.91
CA LYS A 78 1.64 -19.24 -23.80
C LYS A 78 1.95 -18.35 -25.00
N ASN A 79 0.95 -18.12 -25.85
CA ASN A 79 1.07 -17.31 -27.06
C ASN A 79 0.24 -16.02 -26.94
N TYR A 80 0.90 -14.87 -26.94
CA TYR A 80 0.26 -13.56 -26.86
C TYR A 80 -0.22 -13.02 -28.23
N GLY A 81 -0.10 -13.81 -29.30
CA GLY A 81 -0.49 -13.41 -30.65
C GLY A 81 0.27 -12.16 -31.13
N SER A 82 -0.42 -11.28 -31.86
CA SER A 82 0.11 -9.98 -32.30
C SER A 82 -0.12 -8.84 -31.30
N GLN A 83 -0.65 -9.14 -30.11
CA GLN A 83 -1.03 -8.15 -29.09
C GLN A 83 0.13 -7.87 -28.12
N THR A 84 1.34 -7.75 -28.66
CA THR A 84 2.59 -7.54 -27.91
C THR A 84 3.34 -6.34 -28.47
N LEU A 85 4.43 -5.97 -27.78
CA LEU A 85 5.39 -5.01 -28.32
C LEU A 85 6.08 -5.61 -29.54
N LYS A 86 6.26 -4.80 -30.59
CA LYS A 86 6.94 -5.23 -31.82
C LYS A 86 8.39 -5.63 -31.55
N ASP A 87 9.06 -4.83 -30.73
CA ASP A 87 10.42 -5.08 -30.27
C ASP A 87 10.71 -4.24 -29.01
N SER A 88 11.88 -4.45 -28.41
CA SER A 88 12.29 -3.78 -27.17
C SER A 88 12.42 -2.25 -27.26
N SER A 89 12.47 -1.67 -28.47
CA SER A 89 12.53 -0.22 -28.68
C SER A 89 11.22 0.48 -28.38
N GLU A 90 10.09 -0.24 -28.40
CA GLU A 90 8.79 0.31 -27.98
C GLU A 90 8.70 0.54 -26.46
N ILE A 91 9.64 -0.02 -25.69
CA ILE A 91 9.84 0.31 -24.27
C ILE A 91 10.68 1.59 -24.22
N THR A 92 10.01 2.73 -24.25
CA THR A 92 10.59 4.08 -24.16
C THR A 92 10.21 4.76 -22.87
N THR A 93 11.02 5.71 -22.39
CA THR A 93 10.70 6.46 -21.16
C THR A 93 9.34 7.16 -21.25
N THR A 94 8.45 6.83 -20.32
CA THR A 94 7.13 7.50 -20.14
C THR A 94 7.22 8.54 -19.04
N ASP A 95 7.92 8.19 -17.97
CA ASP A 95 8.03 8.96 -16.73
C ASP A 95 9.48 9.01 -16.26
N TYR A 96 9.77 9.98 -15.42
CA TYR A 96 11.01 10.09 -14.68
C TYR A 96 10.75 9.85 -13.20
N TYR A 97 11.61 9.03 -12.59
CA TYR A 97 11.77 9.03 -11.14
C TYR A 97 12.71 10.17 -10.78
N VAL A 98 12.21 11.14 -10.00
CA VAL A 98 12.93 12.35 -9.64
C VAL A 98 12.90 12.55 -8.13
N LYS A 99 13.92 13.27 -7.64
CA LYS A 99 13.90 13.86 -6.31
C LYS A 99 14.01 15.39 -6.42
N PHE A 100 13.16 16.09 -5.70
CA PHE A 100 13.11 17.53 -5.60
C PHE A 100 13.78 17.97 -4.30
N TRP A 101 14.65 18.97 -4.40
CA TRP A 101 15.18 19.66 -3.24
C TRP A 101 14.20 20.78 -2.89
N VAL A 102 13.55 20.65 -1.74
CA VAL A 102 12.52 21.58 -1.28
C VAL A 102 13.01 22.28 -0.02
N GLU A 103 13.22 23.58 -0.10
CA GLU A 103 13.80 24.41 0.96
C GLU A 103 12.76 25.06 1.87
N ASN A 104 11.50 25.10 1.44
CA ASN A 104 10.41 25.73 2.18
C ASN A 104 9.03 25.20 1.78
N ASP A 105 8.03 25.54 2.59
CA ASP A 105 6.64 25.12 2.37
C ASP A 105 6.02 25.71 1.10
N GLU A 106 6.45 26.88 0.64
CA GLU A 106 5.94 27.48 -0.61
C GLU A 106 6.33 26.62 -1.82
N GLN A 107 7.59 26.17 -1.89
CA GLN A 107 8.06 25.23 -2.91
C GLN A 107 7.32 23.89 -2.83
N LYS A 108 7.07 23.37 -1.61
CA LYS A 108 6.27 22.16 -1.41
C LYS A 108 4.86 22.34 -1.96
N GLN A 109 4.21 23.48 -1.69
CA GLN A 109 2.87 23.79 -2.17
C GLN A 109 2.81 23.90 -3.70
N LEU A 110 3.83 24.45 -4.37
CA LEU A 110 3.89 24.50 -5.84
C LEU A 110 3.87 23.10 -6.45
N LEU A 111 4.68 22.17 -5.91
CA LEU A 111 4.68 20.78 -6.39
C LEU A 111 3.34 20.06 -6.12
N LEU A 112 2.69 20.37 -5.00
CA LEU A 112 1.37 19.81 -4.66
C LEU A 112 0.24 20.40 -5.52
N ALA A 113 0.35 21.66 -5.95
CA ALA A 113 -0.60 22.30 -6.85
C ALA A 113 -0.65 21.60 -8.22
N ASP A 114 0.48 21.07 -8.66
CA ASP A 114 0.60 20.22 -9.86
C ASP A 114 0.10 18.78 -9.63
N SER A 115 -0.56 18.52 -8.49
CA SER A 115 -1.14 17.22 -8.13
C SER A 115 -0.14 16.06 -8.04
N LEU A 116 1.15 16.37 -7.86
CA LEU A 116 2.19 15.36 -7.72
C LEU A 116 2.00 14.53 -6.44
N ASN A 117 2.30 13.23 -6.55
CA ASN A 117 2.38 12.35 -5.39
C ASN A 117 3.79 12.37 -4.82
N LEU A 118 4.04 13.30 -3.91
CA LEU A 118 5.32 13.47 -3.21
C LEU A 118 5.45 12.46 -2.07
N SER A 119 6.65 11.90 -1.93
CA SER A 119 7.04 10.99 -0.84
C SER A 119 8.30 11.53 -0.16
N GLU A 120 8.32 11.55 1.16
CA GLU A 120 9.51 11.90 1.94
C GLU A 120 10.54 10.78 1.94
N ILE A 121 10.08 9.53 1.74
CA ILE A 121 10.91 8.34 1.66
C ILE A 121 11.19 8.02 0.18
N PRO A 122 12.40 7.61 -0.20
CA PRO A 122 12.68 7.09 -1.54
C PRO A 122 11.69 5.99 -1.96
N LEU A 123 11.41 5.91 -3.26
CA LEU A 123 10.44 4.95 -3.81
C LEU A 123 11.05 3.57 -4.07
N ASP A 124 12.39 3.47 -4.06
CA ASP A 124 13.20 2.31 -4.44
C ASP A 124 14.04 1.79 -3.27
N VAL A 125 13.49 1.79 -2.06
CA VAL A 125 14.14 1.28 -0.84
C VAL A 125 13.21 0.38 -0.05
N GLU A 126 13.81 -0.57 0.65
CA GLU A 126 13.11 -1.39 1.65
C GLU A 126 12.84 -0.57 2.92
N ILE A 127 11.69 -0.76 3.57
CA ILE A 127 11.42 -0.23 4.91
C ILE A 127 11.73 -1.36 5.90
N LYS A 128 12.81 -1.21 6.67
CA LYS A 128 13.22 -2.22 7.67
C LYS A 128 12.43 -2.11 8.96
N GLU A 129 12.17 -0.89 9.40
CA GLU A 129 11.38 -0.61 10.59
C GLU A 129 10.39 0.52 10.30
N GLU A 130 9.12 0.24 10.56
CA GLU A 130 8.03 1.23 10.49
C GLU A 130 8.20 2.30 11.57
N GLY A 131 7.71 3.50 11.28
CA GLY A 131 7.80 4.67 12.15
C GLY A 131 6.86 5.77 11.70
N ASP A 132 6.94 6.91 12.37
CA ASP A 132 6.04 8.04 12.18
C ASP A 132 6.60 9.07 11.20
N TYR A 133 7.93 9.17 11.07
CA TYR A 133 8.60 10.14 10.21
C TYR A 133 9.94 9.61 9.67
N TYR A 134 10.42 10.20 8.59
CA TYR A 134 11.73 9.90 8.00
C TYR A 134 12.55 11.19 7.89
N VAL A 135 13.85 11.10 8.16
CA VAL A 135 14.83 12.17 7.95
C VAL A 135 15.99 11.58 7.16
N ASP A 136 16.33 12.19 6.03
CA ASP A 136 17.52 11.82 5.28
C ASP A 136 18.77 12.28 6.03
N GLU A 137 19.72 11.36 6.24
CA GLU A 137 20.98 11.58 6.98
C GLU A 137 21.79 12.76 6.45
N ASN A 138 21.61 13.12 5.17
CA ASN A 138 22.33 14.23 4.52
C ASN A 138 21.64 15.60 4.67
N THR A 139 20.53 15.65 5.41
CA THR A 139 19.76 16.87 5.63
C THR A 139 20.27 17.57 6.88
N GLU A 140 21.33 18.36 6.74
CA GLU A 140 21.90 19.14 7.85
C GLU A 140 21.03 20.35 8.26
N ILE A 141 20.11 20.78 7.39
CA ILE A 141 19.26 21.95 7.57
C ILE A 141 17.83 21.47 7.85
N LEU A 142 17.31 21.77 9.04
CA LEU A 142 15.95 21.41 9.49
C LEU A 142 14.82 21.87 8.55
N GLU A 143 15.07 22.81 7.65
CA GLU A 143 14.07 23.44 6.79
C GLU A 143 14.03 22.88 5.36
N ALA A 144 15.11 22.24 4.89
CA ALA A 144 15.16 21.70 3.54
C ALA A 144 15.03 20.17 3.55
N GLN A 145 14.37 19.57 2.56
CA GLN A 145 14.24 18.12 2.47
C GLN A 145 14.14 17.62 1.03
N TRP A 146 14.56 16.38 0.81
CA TRP A 146 14.32 15.66 -0.45
C TRP A 146 12.89 15.12 -0.50
N LEU A 147 12.18 15.43 -1.59
CA LEU A 147 10.88 14.83 -1.91
C LEU A 147 10.96 14.03 -3.21
N TYR A 148 10.49 12.80 -3.17
CA TYR A 148 10.57 11.82 -4.24
C TYR A 148 9.22 11.70 -4.97
N ALA A 149 9.25 11.64 -6.29
CA ALA A 149 8.05 11.45 -7.11
C ALA A 149 8.34 10.80 -8.46
N SER A 150 7.31 10.23 -9.06
CA SER A 150 7.25 9.96 -10.49
C SER A 150 6.57 11.13 -11.21
N VAL A 151 7.15 11.58 -12.31
CA VAL A 151 6.62 12.67 -13.14
C VAL A 151 6.66 12.29 -14.61
N LEU A 152 5.73 12.80 -15.41
CA LEU A 152 5.76 12.59 -16.86
C LEU A 152 7.07 13.11 -17.46
N LYS A 153 7.55 12.46 -18.52
CA LYS A 153 8.80 12.80 -19.20
C LYS A 153 8.92 14.27 -19.62
N ASP A 154 7.81 14.92 -19.94
CA ASP A 154 7.75 16.31 -20.39
C ASP A 154 7.32 17.31 -19.30
N TYR A 155 7.19 16.84 -18.06
CA TYR A 155 6.85 17.65 -16.89
C TYR A 155 7.78 18.86 -16.75
N LYS A 156 7.19 20.02 -16.49
CA LYS A 156 7.90 21.29 -16.29
C LYS A 156 7.95 21.59 -14.81
N VAL A 157 9.13 21.42 -14.22
CA VAL A 157 9.36 21.73 -12.81
C VAL A 157 9.18 23.24 -12.59
N PRO A 158 8.43 23.66 -11.55
CA PRO A 158 8.29 25.08 -11.22
C PRO A 158 9.63 25.78 -10.99
N ASN A 159 9.69 27.07 -11.34
CA ASN A 159 10.90 27.88 -11.20
C ASN A 159 11.35 27.95 -9.74
N GLY A 160 12.66 27.83 -9.51
CA GLY A 160 13.26 27.93 -8.18
C GLY A 160 13.31 26.61 -7.41
N ILE A 161 12.84 25.50 -7.98
CA ILE A 161 12.95 24.16 -7.37
C ILE A 161 14.05 23.39 -8.09
N SER A 162 15.08 22.99 -7.33
CA SER A 162 16.13 22.11 -7.85
C SER A 162 15.65 20.66 -7.86
N TYR A 163 16.01 19.89 -8.88
CA TYR A 163 15.64 18.49 -8.96
C TYR A 163 16.74 17.66 -9.61
N GLU A 164 16.78 16.38 -9.25
CA GLU A 164 17.67 15.39 -9.85
C GLU A 164 16.84 14.25 -10.44
N LYS A 165 17.14 13.87 -11.67
CA LYS A 165 16.58 12.66 -12.29
C LYS A 165 17.33 11.45 -11.77
N VAL A 166 16.63 10.57 -11.06
CA VAL A 166 17.15 9.33 -10.50
C VAL A 166 17.14 8.22 -11.56
N GLU A 167 16.02 8.05 -12.27
CA GLU A 167 15.89 6.97 -13.26
C GLU A 167 14.84 7.24 -14.35
N ASP A 168 15.04 6.62 -15.53
CA ASP A 168 14.08 6.60 -16.62
C ASP A 168 13.09 5.43 -16.42
N LEU A 169 11.80 5.75 -16.29
CA LEU A 169 10.75 4.77 -16.03
C LEU A 169 9.97 4.43 -17.31
N PHE A 170 9.51 3.18 -17.37
CA PHE A 170 8.46 2.74 -18.27
C PHE A 170 7.26 2.32 -17.42
N LEU A 171 6.32 3.25 -17.25
CA LEU A 171 5.08 3.02 -16.55
C LEU A 171 3.98 2.77 -17.57
N VAL A 172 3.30 1.64 -17.38
CA VAL A 172 2.14 1.26 -18.14
C VAL A 172 0.96 1.96 -17.47
N GLU A 173 0.54 3.13 -17.99
CA GLU A 173 -0.64 3.83 -17.48
C GLU A 173 -1.83 2.87 -17.39
N PRO A 174 -2.43 2.63 -16.22
CA PRO A 174 -3.72 1.98 -16.19
C PRO A 174 -4.74 2.97 -16.75
N SER A 175 -4.91 3.01 -18.08
CA SER A 175 -6.05 3.67 -18.69
C SER A 175 -7.29 3.01 -18.12
N ASN A 176 -7.88 3.65 -17.12
CA ASN A 176 -9.16 3.32 -16.54
C ASN A 176 -9.26 1.91 -15.93
N ILE A 177 -8.39 1.55 -14.97
CA ILE A 177 -8.75 0.46 -14.05
C ILE A 177 -9.92 0.88 -13.13
N ASP A 178 -10.23 2.17 -13.05
CA ASP A 178 -11.41 2.69 -12.35
C ASP A 178 -12.64 2.90 -13.26
N ALA A 179 -12.61 2.52 -14.55
CA ALA A 179 -13.83 2.44 -15.35
C ALA A 179 -14.47 1.05 -15.19
N ASP A 180 -14.92 0.76 -13.97
CA ASP A 180 -15.99 -0.21 -13.71
C ASP A 180 -17.39 0.40 -14.00
N GLU A 181 -17.45 1.44 -14.83
CA GLU A 181 -18.67 1.92 -15.44
C GLU A 181 -18.47 1.78 -16.95
N ASP A 182 -19.31 0.97 -17.60
CA ASP A 182 -19.44 0.81 -19.06
C ASP A 182 -18.78 -0.42 -19.72
N GLY A 183 -18.83 -1.61 -19.11
CA GLY A 183 -18.98 -2.91 -19.81
C GLY A 183 -18.24 -3.17 -21.14
N GLN A 184 -17.04 -2.62 -21.35
CA GLN A 184 -16.34 -2.64 -22.63
C GLN A 184 -15.12 -3.56 -22.54
N ASP A 185 -15.23 -4.73 -23.19
CA ASP A 185 -14.18 -5.74 -23.47
C ASP A 185 -12.90 -5.64 -22.63
N ASP A 186 -12.93 -6.29 -21.47
CA ASP A 186 -11.88 -6.32 -20.43
C ASP A 186 -10.49 -6.77 -20.90
N SER A 187 -10.34 -7.28 -22.13
CA SER A 187 -9.10 -7.90 -22.62
C SER A 187 -8.04 -6.90 -23.08
N LYS A 188 -8.43 -5.69 -23.52
CA LYS A 188 -7.51 -4.70 -24.11
C LYS A 188 -7.27 -3.53 -23.17
N THR A 189 -6.01 -3.25 -22.84
CA THR A 189 -5.63 -2.01 -22.16
C THR A 189 -5.08 -1.04 -23.18
N THR A 190 -5.43 0.23 -23.02
CA THR A 190 -4.73 1.34 -23.66
C THR A 190 -3.43 1.56 -22.88
N THR A 191 -2.28 1.28 -23.47
CA THR A 191 -1.01 1.88 -23.03
C THR A 191 0.01 2.02 -24.12
N ILE A 192 0.88 3.01 -23.88
CA ILE A 192 2.00 3.51 -24.69
C ILE A 192 1.47 4.47 -25.75
N ALA A 193 1.47 5.77 -25.43
CA ALA A 193 1.34 6.84 -26.42
C ALA A 193 0.13 6.68 -27.37
N GLY A 194 -1.03 6.27 -26.83
CA GLY A 194 -2.24 6.07 -27.63
C GLY A 194 -2.24 4.85 -28.57
N LYS A 195 -1.28 3.91 -28.44
CA LYS A 195 -1.28 2.66 -29.20
C LYS A 195 -2.33 1.69 -28.65
N THR A 196 -3.46 1.61 -29.33
CA THR A 196 -4.46 0.56 -29.17
C THR A 196 -3.89 -0.78 -29.67
N GLY A 197 -3.81 -1.82 -28.83
CA GLY A 197 -3.58 -3.19 -29.31
C GLY A 197 -2.74 -4.14 -28.46
N ILE A 198 -2.10 -3.68 -27.38
CA ILE A 198 -1.33 -4.56 -26.49
C ILE A 198 -2.27 -5.21 -25.47
N SER A 199 -2.12 -6.51 -25.22
CA SER A 199 -2.97 -7.22 -24.25
C SER A 199 -2.60 -6.88 -22.81
N LYS A 200 -3.61 -6.78 -21.92
CA LYS A 200 -3.40 -6.59 -20.48
C LYS A 200 -2.52 -7.68 -19.89
N GLU A 201 -2.78 -8.92 -20.29
CA GLU A 201 -2.06 -10.10 -19.82
C GLU A 201 -0.56 -10.01 -20.12
N PHE A 202 -0.18 -9.61 -21.33
CA PHE A 202 1.22 -9.43 -21.70
C PHE A 202 1.90 -8.36 -20.83
N LEU A 203 1.23 -7.24 -20.56
CA LEU A 203 1.78 -6.16 -19.73
C LEU A 203 1.96 -6.59 -18.27
N PHE A 204 1.03 -7.38 -17.73
CA PHE A 204 1.17 -7.97 -16.40
C PHE A 204 2.30 -8.97 -16.33
N ASP A 205 2.44 -9.86 -17.32
CA ASP A 205 3.55 -10.81 -17.34
C ASP A 205 4.90 -10.10 -17.52
N LEU A 206 4.94 -8.97 -18.25
CA LEU A 206 6.14 -8.14 -18.39
C LEU A 206 6.55 -7.54 -17.05
N GLU A 207 5.59 -6.97 -16.32
CA GLU A 207 5.79 -6.42 -14.98
C GLU A 207 6.23 -7.50 -13.99
N ASP A 208 5.57 -8.66 -13.97
CA ASP A 208 5.92 -9.80 -13.10
C ASP A 208 7.32 -10.32 -13.41
N GLU A 209 7.69 -10.43 -14.68
CA GLU A 209 9.03 -10.85 -15.07
C GLU A 209 10.07 -9.82 -14.64
N ALA A 210 9.77 -8.52 -14.73
CA ALA A 210 10.66 -7.47 -14.26
C ALA A 210 10.84 -7.52 -12.73
N LEU A 211 9.75 -7.71 -11.98
CA LEU A 211 9.78 -7.93 -10.53
C LEU A 211 10.62 -9.16 -10.18
N ARG A 212 10.47 -10.25 -10.94
CA ARG A 212 11.19 -11.51 -10.71
C ARG A 212 12.68 -11.36 -10.95
N LEU A 213 13.07 -10.73 -12.07
CA LEU A 213 14.48 -10.50 -12.42
C LEU A 213 15.18 -9.55 -11.45
N THR A 214 14.44 -8.63 -10.82
CA THR A 214 14.97 -7.68 -9.84
C THR A 214 14.89 -8.17 -8.39
N GLY A 215 14.39 -9.39 -8.17
CA GLY A 215 14.26 -9.99 -6.85
C GLY A 215 13.14 -9.37 -5.98
N ASN A 216 12.18 -8.69 -6.61
CA ASN A 216 11.05 -8.02 -5.96
C ASN A 216 9.70 -8.73 -6.20
N TYR A 217 9.73 -9.98 -6.71
CA TYR A 217 8.53 -10.76 -6.94
C TYR A 217 8.15 -11.56 -5.70
N GLU A 218 6.94 -11.33 -5.19
CA GLU A 218 6.36 -12.15 -4.14
C GLU A 218 5.52 -13.26 -4.75
N GLU A 219 5.92 -14.51 -4.53
CA GLU A 219 5.18 -15.66 -5.01
C GLU A 219 3.89 -15.81 -4.20
N SER A 220 2.74 -15.71 -4.85
CA SER A 220 1.45 -15.92 -4.19
C SER A 220 1.28 -17.39 -3.81
N ALA A 221 1.02 -17.68 -2.54
CA ALA A 221 0.85 -19.05 -2.04
C ALA A 221 -0.31 -19.83 -2.68
N ASN A 222 -1.26 -19.16 -3.35
CA ASN A 222 -2.38 -19.77 -4.08
C ASN A 222 -2.30 -19.43 -5.57
N SER A 223 -2.01 -20.43 -6.41
CA SER A 223 -1.75 -20.29 -7.85
C SER A 223 -2.99 -20.10 -8.75
N TYR A 224 -4.20 -20.09 -8.18
CA TYR A 224 -5.47 -20.09 -8.93
C TYR A 224 -6.38 -18.89 -8.66
N GLN A 225 -6.02 -17.97 -7.76
CA GLN A 225 -6.71 -16.69 -7.67
C GLN A 225 -6.04 -15.73 -8.64
N GLU A 226 -6.82 -15.34 -9.65
CA GLU A 226 -6.44 -14.38 -10.68
C GLU A 226 -5.62 -13.23 -10.09
N LYS A 227 -4.63 -12.79 -10.87
CA LYS A 227 -3.79 -11.61 -10.67
C LYS A 227 -4.60 -10.30 -10.66
N SER A 228 -5.79 -10.27 -10.07
CA SER A 228 -6.45 -9.04 -9.68
C SER A 228 -5.46 -8.31 -8.78
N LYS A 229 -4.97 -7.17 -9.28
CA LYS A 229 -4.07 -6.30 -8.53
C LYS A 229 -4.70 -6.12 -7.15
N LYS A 230 -4.01 -6.60 -6.11
CA LYS A 230 -4.50 -6.55 -4.73
C LYS A 230 -4.93 -5.12 -4.45
N THR A 231 -6.23 -4.85 -4.42
CA THR A 231 -6.79 -3.59 -3.95
C THR A 231 -6.86 -3.71 -2.44
N PRO A 232 -5.91 -3.13 -1.68
CA PRO A 232 -5.95 -3.27 -0.23
C PRO A 232 -7.25 -2.64 0.29
N GLN A 233 -7.97 -3.39 1.12
CA GLN A 233 -9.20 -2.93 1.78
C GLN A 233 -8.99 -2.98 3.29
N GLY A 234 -9.50 -1.99 4.01
CA GLY A 234 -9.35 -1.91 5.45
C GLY A 234 -10.11 -0.75 6.07
N TYR A 235 -10.08 -0.68 7.41
CA TYR A 235 -10.68 0.39 8.19
C TYR A 235 -9.61 1.05 9.06
N VAL A 236 -9.60 2.38 9.08
CA VAL A 236 -8.78 3.16 10.02
C VAL A 236 -9.68 3.59 11.18
N LYS A 237 -9.35 3.14 12.40
CA LYS A 237 -10.13 3.42 13.61
C LYS A 237 -9.22 3.91 14.73
N VAL A 238 -9.74 4.79 15.58
CA VAL A 238 -9.07 5.31 16.77
C VAL A 238 -9.84 4.90 18.02
N TYR A 239 -9.12 4.62 19.11
CA TYR A 239 -9.76 4.34 20.38
C TYR A 239 -10.22 5.65 21.04
N ASN A 240 -11.53 5.80 21.20
CA ASN A 240 -12.12 6.95 21.89
C ASN A 240 -12.14 6.68 23.40
N THR A 241 -11.37 7.45 24.15
CA THR A 241 -11.23 7.30 25.60
C THR A 241 -12.49 7.70 26.38
N VAL A 242 -13.37 8.52 25.79
CA VAL A 242 -14.64 8.96 26.40
C VAL A 242 -15.72 7.90 26.21
N THR A 243 -15.92 7.43 24.98
CA THR A 243 -16.96 6.43 24.65
C THR A 243 -16.51 4.99 24.89
N LYS A 244 -15.20 4.77 25.13
CA LYS A 244 -14.53 3.47 25.30
C LYS A 244 -14.78 2.51 24.13
N LYS A 245 -14.79 3.05 22.91
CA LYS A 245 -15.05 2.32 21.66
C LYS A 245 -14.04 2.70 20.58
N MET A 246 -13.91 1.83 19.58
CA MET A 246 -13.15 2.13 18.36
C MET A 246 -14.04 2.91 17.40
N ASP A 247 -13.78 4.20 17.25
CA ASP A 247 -14.51 5.07 16.34
C ASP A 247 -13.76 5.18 15.00
N PRO A 248 -14.46 5.28 13.86
CA PRO A 248 -13.81 5.50 12.57
C PRO A 248 -13.12 6.87 12.56
N VAL A 249 -11.96 6.94 11.91
CA VAL A 249 -11.30 8.23 11.69
C VAL A 249 -11.95 8.90 10.49
N VAL A 250 -12.53 10.08 10.71
CA VAL A 250 -13.24 10.84 9.67
C VAL A 250 -12.30 11.88 9.07
N GLY A 251 -12.35 12.07 7.74
CA GLY A 251 -11.58 13.10 7.03
C GLY A 251 -10.17 12.69 6.62
N VAL A 252 -9.82 11.41 6.73
CA VAL A 252 -8.53 10.89 6.25
C VAL A 252 -8.59 10.59 4.74
N LYS A 253 -7.47 10.82 4.05
CA LYS A 253 -7.27 10.38 2.67
C LYS A 253 -6.30 9.20 2.69
N VAL A 254 -6.71 8.07 2.15
CA VAL A 254 -5.84 6.89 2.09
C VAL A 254 -5.15 6.88 0.74
N LYS A 255 -3.82 6.79 0.75
CA LYS A 255 -3.03 6.60 -0.47
C LYS A 255 -2.39 5.22 -0.41
N THR A 256 -2.52 4.48 -1.49
CA THR A 256 -1.81 3.21 -1.67
C THR A 256 -0.80 3.42 -2.79
N ARG A 257 0.36 2.78 -2.69
CA ARG A 257 1.41 2.86 -3.71
C ARG A 257 1.81 1.48 -4.19
N ARG A 258 2.07 1.38 -5.48
CA ARG A 258 2.82 0.28 -6.09
C ARG A 258 4.03 0.89 -6.79
N TRP A 259 5.16 0.88 -6.07
CA TRP A 259 6.40 1.55 -6.47
C TRP A 259 6.17 3.03 -6.87
N PHE A 260 6.02 3.30 -8.17
CA PHE A 260 5.87 4.64 -8.76
C PHE A 260 4.43 5.02 -9.10
N THR A 261 3.48 4.11 -8.91
CA THR A 261 2.05 4.36 -9.16
C THR A 261 1.31 4.51 -7.84
N TRP A 262 0.31 5.39 -7.83
CA TRP A 262 -0.46 5.75 -6.64
C TRP A 262 -1.95 5.60 -6.92
N ALA A 263 -2.70 5.06 -5.96
CA ALA A 263 -4.16 5.11 -5.94
C ALA A 263 -4.63 5.86 -4.69
N LYS A 264 -5.80 6.50 -4.79
CA LYS A 264 -6.40 7.33 -3.74
C LYS A 264 -7.77 6.76 -3.40
N GLY A 265 -8.07 6.64 -2.10
CA GLY A 265 -9.36 6.25 -1.55
C GLY A 265 -9.79 7.11 -0.37
#